data_AF-A0A8H5FJN8-F1
#
_entry.id   AF-A0A8H5FJN8-F1
#
_cell.length_a   1.000
_cell.length_b   1.000
_cell.length_c   1.000
_cell.angle_alpha   90.00
_cell.angle_beta   90.00
_cell.angle_gamma   90.00
#
_symmetry.space_group_name_H-M   'P 1'
#
loop_
_entity.id
_entity.type
_entity.pdbx_description
1 polymer ?
#
loop_
_entity_poly.entity_id
_entity_poly.type
_entity_poly.pdbx_seq_one_letter_code
_entity_poly.pdbx_strand_id
1 'polypeptide(L)'
;MGQRHQVFLIARLVPHGSTTGQAYYRCIAAHHHQWCYGTLPLKGTRRFLALLKNENNAEIIRDEIRRAQGVYGRNVIGTDERGPLMPLMPCPYALFLLTQAWDSDFGDVKHPYMSGAGLDSGVLSPNMVSFGGDNNDGITIIDVTDPADPAYCFVFSPRDGPIDMKGYVGGYYDLKESVKDQVLQAVQALEDVRVITSSMLAEAWPREYEADAGVTEATSSNSTANATPKHQAEVDPVPSLIELSISPAIERSLFTDNTSELEEMVWQPGKAELIKKALMAKNPFPYNGVSLLVKILKHEFSSSDSNRFILNLSSFPSLSSEQILRVVNALSSTYPSIKSLNLSGKQNIYASTVAEVLKAIPGLLRLILLDMGIPDDDLHHQPSLRSSRCEM
;
A
#
# COMPACT_ATOMS: atom_id res chain seq x y z
N MET A 1 9.78 12.69 -33.31
CA MET A 1 10.51 12.45 -32.05
C MET A 1 9.63 12.96 -30.94
N GLY A 2 9.24 12.10 -30.00
CA GLY A 2 8.33 12.44 -28.89
C GLY A 2 9.11 12.81 -27.62
N GLN A 3 8.50 13.60 -26.75
CA GLN A 3 8.97 13.88 -25.39
C GLN A 3 8.34 12.86 -24.44
N ARG A 4 9.15 11.95 -23.91
CA ARG A 4 8.69 10.76 -23.20
C ARG A 4 8.99 10.89 -21.73
N HIS A 5 8.00 10.54 -20.92
CA HIS A 5 8.07 10.48 -19.47
C HIS A 5 7.56 9.15 -18.98
N GLN A 6 8.25 8.57 -18.02
CA GLN A 6 7.86 7.31 -17.38
C GLN A 6 7.41 7.57 -15.96
N VAL A 7 6.40 6.84 -15.52
CA VAL A 7 5.90 6.87 -14.15
C VAL A 7 5.89 5.47 -13.57
N PHE A 8 6.38 5.34 -12.34
CA PHE A 8 6.51 4.09 -11.61
C PHE A 8 5.72 4.16 -10.30
N LEU A 9 5.04 3.07 -9.97
CA LEU A 9 4.51 2.84 -8.62
C LEU A 9 5.43 1.89 -7.87
N ILE A 10 5.80 2.25 -6.65
CA ILE A 10 6.53 1.39 -5.73
C ILE A 10 5.69 1.09 -4.50
N ALA A 11 5.89 -0.10 -3.92
CA ALA A 11 5.30 -0.48 -2.64
C ALA A 11 6.24 -1.39 -1.85
N ARG A 12 6.11 -1.43 -0.52
CA ARG A 12 6.83 -2.39 0.32
C ARG A 12 6.20 -3.79 0.25
N LEU A 13 6.96 -4.76 -0.22
CA LEU A 13 6.55 -6.16 -0.33
C LEU A 13 7.55 -7.08 0.37
N VAL A 14 7.04 -8.08 1.09
CA VAL A 14 7.84 -9.20 1.59
C VAL A 14 8.21 -10.08 0.40
N PRO A 15 9.50 -10.33 0.12
CA PRO A 15 9.90 -11.17 -0.99
C PRO A 15 9.49 -12.63 -0.79
N HIS A 16 9.28 -13.33 -1.90
CA HIS A 16 9.06 -14.77 -1.92
C HIS A 16 10.21 -15.52 -1.24
N GLY A 17 9.86 -16.45 -0.34
CA GLY A 17 10.84 -17.23 0.41
C GLY A 17 11.60 -16.44 1.49
N SER A 18 11.20 -15.19 1.79
CA SER A 18 11.80 -14.42 2.88
C SER A 18 11.60 -15.13 4.22
N THR A 19 12.71 -15.38 4.92
CA THR A 19 12.73 -15.99 6.26
C THR A 19 12.62 -14.96 7.37
N THR A 20 13.02 -13.71 7.11
CA THR A 20 13.00 -12.61 8.08
C THR A 20 11.64 -11.91 8.13
N GLY A 21 10.79 -12.10 7.12
CA GLY A 21 9.54 -11.36 6.98
C GLY A 21 9.73 -9.87 6.68
N GLN A 22 10.97 -9.44 6.39
CA GLN A 22 11.27 -8.05 6.06
C GLN A 22 10.70 -7.70 4.69
N ALA A 23 9.90 -6.62 4.65
CA ALA A 23 9.38 -6.06 3.42
C ALA A 23 10.38 -5.09 2.81
N TYR A 24 10.43 -5.01 1.47
CA TYR A 24 11.29 -4.10 0.73
C TYR A 24 10.52 -3.32 -0.34
N TYR A 25 10.94 -2.10 -0.65
CA TYR A 25 10.39 -1.37 -1.78
C TYR A 25 10.62 -2.14 -3.09
N ARG A 26 9.57 -2.23 -3.90
CA ARG A 26 9.63 -2.81 -5.23
C ARG A 26 8.69 -2.08 -6.17
N CYS A 27 9.09 -1.97 -7.44
CA CYS A 27 8.20 -1.49 -8.49
C CYS A 27 7.06 -2.49 -8.72
N ILE A 28 5.82 -2.02 -8.66
CA ILE A 28 4.60 -2.83 -8.82
C ILE A 28 3.77 -2.42 -10.05
N ALA A 29 4.08 -1.29 -10.66
CA ALA A 29 3.48 -0.85 -11.91
C ALA A 29 4.40 0.18 -12.55
N ALA A 30 4.44 0.18 -13.87
CA ALA A 30 5.19 1.15 -14.64
C ALA A 30 4.39 1.50 -15.89
N HIS A 31 4.34 2.78 -16.20
CA HIS A 31 3.61 3.31 -17.33
C HIS A 31 4.43 4.40 -18.03
N HIS A 32 4.34 4.42 -19.35
CA HIS A 32 5.01 5.35 -20.22
C HIS A 32 3.97 6.22 -20.91
N HIS A 33 4.18 7.54 -20.89
CA HIS A 33 3.31 8.50 -21.56
C HIS A 33 4.08 9.28 -22.66
N GLN A 34 3.55 9.29 -23.88
CA GLN A 34 4.09 10.10 -25.00
C GLN A 34 3.64 11.56 -24.85
N TRP A 35 4.54 12.52 -25.07
CA TRP A 35 4.26 13.96 -24.97
C TRP A 35 3.90 14.44 -23.55
N CYS A 36 4.53 13.86 -22.53
CA CYS A 36 4.39 14.32 -21.15
C CYS A 36 5.69 15.02 -20.71
N TYR A 37 5.64 16.32 -20.46
CA TYR A 37 6.80 17.14 -20.09
C TYR A 37 6.35 18.42 -19.39
N GLY A 38 7.29 19.20 -18.84
CA GLY A 38 7.00 20.48 -18.19
C GLY A 38 6.10 20.31 -16.97
N THR A 39 4.88 20.86 -16.99
CA THR A 39 3.95 20.71 -15.85
C THR A 39 3.07 19.46 -15.90
N LEU A 40 3.09 18.70 -17.00
CA LEU A 40 2.21 17.54 -17.18
C LEU A 40 2.46 16.42 -16.16
N PRO A 41 3.73 16.04 -15.84
CA PRO A 41 4.00 15.06 -14.79
C PRO A 41 3.43 15.46 -13.43
N LEU A 42 3.57 16.73 -13.04
CA LEU A 42 3.01 17.24 -11.78
C LEU A 42 1.48 17.09 -11.75
N LYS A 43 0.81 17.43 -12.85
CA LYS A 43 -0.65 17.32 -12.96
C LYS A 43 -1.10 15.85 -12.93
N GLY A 44 -0.39 14.95 -13.62
CA GLY A 44 -0.62 13.51 -13.59
C GLY A 44 -0.49 12.93 -12.18
N THR A 45 0.62 13.24 -11.50
CA THR A 45 0.85 12.89 -10.10
C THR A 45 -0.28 13.40 -9.21
N ARG A 46 -0.64 14.69 -9.29
CA ARG A 46 -1.72 15.27 -8.50
C ARG A 46 -3.06 14.55 -8.69
N ARG A 47 -3.44 14.24 -9.95
CA ARG A 47 -4.68 13.51 -10.25
C ARG A 47 -4.63 12.10 -9.65
N PHE A 48 -3.51 11.39 -9.80
CA PHE A 48 -3.35 10.06 -9.22
C PHE A 48 -3.45 10.09 -7.69
N LEU A 49 -2.76 11.02 -7.03
CA LEU A 49 -2.86 11.20 -5.57
C LEU A 49 -4.29 11.52 -5.11
N ALA A 50 -5.05 12.30 -5.89
CA ALA A 50 -6.46 12.54 -5.61
C ALA A 50 -7.31 11.26 -5.74
N LEU A 51 -6.99 10.38 -6.70
CA LEU A 51 -7.62 9.06 -6.81
C LEU A 51 -7.27 8.15 -5.62
N LEU A 52 -6.04 8.21 -5.10
CA LEU A 52 -5.62 7.44 -3.91
C LEU A 52 -6.38 7.86 -2.65
N LYS A 53 -6.69 9.16 -2.50
CA LYS A 53 -7.48 9.68 -1.36
C LYS A 53 -8.92 9.15 -1.34
N ASN A 54 -9.41 8.56 -2.43
CA ASN A 54 -10.69 7.87 -2.43
C ASN A 54 -10.55 6.51 -1.73
N GLU A 55 -11.22 6.34 -0.60
CA GLU A 55 -11.10 5.12 0.22
C GLU A 55 -11.53 3.83 -0.52
N ASN A 56 -12.40 3.91 -1.54
CA ASN A 56 -12.73 2.74 -2.36
C ASN A 56 -11.55 2.30 -3.23
N ASN A 57 -10.85 3.28 -3.82
CA ASN A 57 -9.67 3.00 -4.63
C ASN A 57 -8.53 2.49 -3.74
N ALA A 58 -8.31 3.15 -2.60
CA ALA A 58 -7.30 2.77 -1.61
C ALA A 58 -7.47 1.32 -1.14
N GLU A 59 -8.69 0.89 -0.83
CA GLU A 59 -8.96 -0.48 -0.39
C GLU A 59 -8.61 -1.53 -1.45
N ILE A 60 -8.90 -1.25 -2.73
CA ILE A 60 -8.53 -2.17 -3.82
C ILE A 60 -7.01 -2.22 -3.99
N ILE A 61 -6.31 -1.08 -3.92
CA ILE A 61 -4.84 -1.03 -4.02
C ILE A 61 -4.20 -1.77 -2.85
N ARG A 62 -4.68 -1.58 -1.62
CA ARG A 62 -4.21 -2.32 -0.44
C ARG A 62 -4.42 -3.82 -0.63
N ASP A 63 -5.53 -4.24 -1.21
CA ASP A 63 -5.78 -5.64 -1.56
C ASP A 63 -4.77 -6.18 -2.58
N GLU A 64 -4.50 -5.44 -3.66
CA GLU A 64 -3.50 -5.84 -4.66
C GLU A 64 -2.09 -5.96 -4.06
N ILE A 65 -1.68 -5.01 -3.23
CA ILE A 65 -0.40 -5.04 -2.51
C ILE A 65 -0.36 -6.24 -1.54
N ARG A 66 -1.45 -6.49 -0.81
CA ARG A 66 -1.59 -7.63 0.11
C ARG A 66 -1.43 -8.96 -0.64
N ARG A 67 -2.05 -9.10 -1.81
CA ARG A 67 -1.93 -10.31 -2.65
C ARG A 67 -0.53 -10.49 -3.23
N ALA A 68 0.25 -9.43 -3.39
CA ALA A 68 1.63 -9.49 -3.86
C ALA A 68 2.64 -9.91 -2.76
N GLN A 69 2.25 -9.87 -1.48
CA GLN A 69 3.13 -10.23 -0.35
C GLN A 69 3.57 -11.70 -0.43
N GLY A 70 4.88 -11.96 -0.40
CA GLY A 70 5.46 -13.30 -0.42
C GLY A 70 5.34 -14.05 -1.76
N VAL A 71 4.79 -13.42 -2.80
CA VAL A 71 4.57 -14.06 -4.10
C VAL A 71 5.77 -13.86 -5.03
N TYR A 72 6.33 -12.66 -5.05
CA TYR A 72 7.38 -12.28 -5.99
C TYR A 72 8.73 -12.14 -5.28
N GLY A 73 9.83 -12.43 -5.98
CA GLY A 73 11.18 -12.35 -5.42
C GLY A 73 11.63 -10.92 -5.04
N ARG A 74 12.92 -10.73 -4.79
CA ARG A 74 13.51 -9.37 -4.71
C ARG A 74 13.94 -8.84 -6.08
N ASN A 75 14.06 -9.73 -7.06
CA ASN A 75 14.78 -9.51 -8.31
C ASN A 75 14.31 -8.32 -9.15
N VAL A 76 15.29 -7.55 -9.64
CA VAL A 76 15.20 -6.75 -10.86
C VAL A 76 16.00 -7.51 -11.91
N ILE A 77 15.63 -7.44 -13.19
CA ILE A 77 16.30 -8.20 -14.27
C ILE A 77 17.84 -8.12 -14.12
N GLY A 78 18.49 -9.28 -13.97
CA GLY A 78 19.95 -9.43 -13.91
C GLY A 78 20.55 -9.74 -12.53
N THR A 79 19.79 -9.85 -11.44
CA THR A 79 20.28 -10.32 -10.13
C THR A 79 20.25 -11.86 -10.04
N ASP A 80 21.30 -12.46 -9.45
CA ASP A 80 21.50 -13.93 -9.38
C ASP A 80 20.59 -14.67 -8.38
N GLU A 81 19.77 -13.94 -7.62
CA GLU A 81 18.80 -14.54 -6.69
C GLU A 81 17.60 -15.11 -7.47
N ARG A 82 17.08 -16.28 -7.10
CA ARG A 82 16.10 -17.05 -7.91
C ARG A 82 14.68 -16.97 -7.32
N GLY A 83 14.05 -15.80 -7.34
CA GLY A 83 12.64 -15.63 -6.98
C GLY A 83 11.72 -15.44 -8.20
N PRO A 84 10.40 -15.70 -8.07
CA PRO A 84 9.44 -15.45 -9.14
C PRO A 84 9.44 -13.98 -9.58
N LEU A 85 9.43 -13.77 -10.90
CA LEU A 85 9.30 -12.43 -11.48
C LEU A 85 7.86 -11.93 -11.34
N MET A 86 7.70 -10.61 -11.25
CA MET A 86 6.36 -10.02 -11.34
C MET A 86 5.84 -10.15 -12.78
N PRO A 87 4.56 -10.46 -12.99
CA PRO A 87 3.94 -10.34 -14.31
C PRO A 87 3.96 -8.86 -14.77
N LEU A 88 3.58 -8.61 -16.01
CA LEU A 88 3.53 -7.26 -16.58
C LEU A 88 2.59 -6.32 -15.78
N MET A 89 1.53 -6.86 -15.19
CA MET A 89 0.54 -6.12 -14.40
C MET A 89 0.26 -6.86 -13.07
N PRO A 90 1.14 -6.78 -12.06
CA PRO A 90 0.92 -7.47 -10.79
C PRO A 90 -0.19 -6.79 -9.96
N CYS A 91 -0.38 -5.47 -10.14
CA CYS A 91 -1.43 -4.66 -9.54
C CYS A 91 -2.23 -3.94 -10.65
N PRO A 92 -3.11 -4.66 -11.38
CA PRO A 92 -3.81 -4.12 -12.55
C PRO A 92 -4.71 -2.92 -12.25
N TYR A 93 -5.35 -2.86 -11.08
CA TYR A 93 -6.22 -1.74 -10.72
C TYR A 93 -5.41 -0.49 -10.36
N ALA A 94 -4.31 -0.63 -9.61
CA ALA A 94 -3.39 0.47 -9.34
C ALA A 94 -2.81 1.04 -10.66
N LEU A 95 -2.41 0.16 -11.58
CA LEU A 95 -1.94 0.57 -12.91
C LEU A 95 -3.06 1.24 -13.73
N PHE A 96 -4.28 0.71 -13.70
CA PHE A 96 -5.43 1.34 -14.36
C PHE A 96 -5.66 2.76 -13.87
N LEU A 97 -5.68 2.99 -12.55
CA LEU A 97 -5.84 4.33 -11.98
C LEU A 97 -4.69 5.27 -12.36
N LEU A 98 -3.46 4.73 -12.41
CA LEU A 98 -2.29 5.48 -12.86
C LEU A 98 -2.45 5.94 -14.32
N THR A 99 -2.77 5.01 -15.22
CA THR A 99 -3.03 5.30 -16.63
C THR A 99 -4.15 6.33 -16.78
N GLN A 100 -5.29 6.17 -16.08
CA GLN A 100 -6.39 7.15 -16.12
C GLN A 100 -5.94 8.55 -15.67
N ALA A 101 -5.15 8.63 -14.61
CA ALA A 101 -4.64 9.90 -14.11
C ALA A 101 -3.63 10.57 -15.06
N TRP A 102 -2.89 9.80 -15.84
CA TRP A 102 -1.85 10.32 -16.72
C TRP A 102 -2.35 10.60 -18.13
N ASP A 103 -3.21 9.75 -18.67
CA ASP A 103 -3.71 9.81 -20.04
C ASP A 103 -4.96 10.67 -20.22
N SER A 104 -5.64 11.07 -19.15
CA SER A 104 -6.88 11.86 -19.23
C SER A 104 -6.89 13.03 -18.25
N ASP A 105 -7.30 14.21 -18.73
CA ASP A 105 -7.60 15.38 -17.90
C ASP A 105 -8.89 16.05 -18.34
N PHE A 106 -9.91 15.95 -17.48
CA PHE A 106 -11.22 16.59 -17.69
C PHE A 106 -11.38 17.88 -16.87
N GLY A 107 -10.28 18.44 -16.34
CA GLY A 107 -10.29 19.66 -15.53
C GLY A 107 -10.69 20.91 -16.33
N ASP A 108 -10.46 20.93 -17.64
CA ASP A 108 -11.02 21.93 -18.56
C ASP A 108 -12.09 21.28 -19.45
N VAL A 109 -13.35 21.53 -19.13
CA VAL A 109 -14.50 21.02 -19.90
C VAL A 109 -14.47 21.49 -21.36
N LYS A 110 -13.83 22.62 -21.66
CA LYS A 110 -13.73 23.14 -23.03
C LYS A 110 -12.64 22.45 -23.84
N HIS A 111 -11.61 21.95 -23.18
CA HIS A 111 -10.46 21.31 -23.81
C HIS A 111 -10.03 20.08 -23.00
N PRO A 112 -10.87 19.01 -22.96
CA PRO A 112 -10.48 17.80 -22.28
C PRO A 112 -9.23 17.23 -22.95
N TYR A 113 -8.28 16.83 -22.13
CA TYR A 113 -7.09 16.13 -22.61
C TYR A 113 -7.36 14.63 -22.58
N MET A 114 -7.05 13.97 -23.70
CA MET A 114 -6.92 12.52 -23.77
C MET A 114 -5.71 12.20 -24.64
N SER A 115 -4.78 11.37 -24.14
CA SER A 115 -3.59 10.96 -24.91
C SER A 115 -3.95 10.09 -26.11
N GLY A 116 -5.14 9.46 -26.10
CA GLY A 116 -5.58 8.49 -27.10
C GLY A 116 -4.91 7.11 -26.96
N ALA A 117 -4.05 6.96 -25.95
CA ALA A 117 -3.38 5.72 -25.61
C ALA A 117 -4.30 4.86 -24.71
N GLY A 118 -4.46 3.58 -25.06
CA GLY A 118 -5.09 2.59 -24.20
C GLY A 118 -4.14 2.12 -23.11
N LEU A 119 -4.68 1.46 -22.08
CA LEU A 119 -3.90 0.90 -20.96
C LEU A 119 -2.69 0.09 -21.46
N ASP A 120 -2.90 -0.76 -22.46
CA ASP A 120 -1.92 -1.67 -23.06
C ASP A 120 -0.75 -0.95 -23.77
N SER A 121 -0.99 0.22 -24.34
CA SER A 121 -0.03 0.92 -25.20
C SER A 121 1.12 1.61 -24.44
N GLY A 122 1.00 1.76 -23.12
CA GLY A 122 2.00 2.41 -22.28
C GLY A 122 2.52 1.55 -21.12
N VAL A 123 2.06 0.31 -20.93
CA VAL A 123 2.53 -0.52 -19.81
C VAL A 123 4.00 -0.88 -20.00
N LEU A 124 4.78 -0.69 -18.93
CA LEU A 124 6.18 -1.11 -18.84
C LEU A 124 6.32 -2.25 -17.84
N SER A 125 7.37 -3.06 -18.00
CA SER A 125 7.66 -4.17 -17.08
C SER A 125 8.02 -3.63 -15.69
N PRO A 126 7.39 -4.08 -14.60
CA PRO A 126 7.80 -3.69 -13.25
C PRO A 126 9.17 -4.26 -12.85
N ASN A 127 9.71 -5.21 -13.61
CA ASN A 127 11.03 -5.81 -13.34
C ASN A 127 12.19 -5.09 -14.05
N MET A 128 11.91 -4.00 -14.78
CA MET A 128 12.94 -3.19 -15.43
C MET A 128 13.63 -2.24 -14.45
N VAL A 129 14.82 -1.77 -14.84
CA VAL A 129 15.52 -0.69 -14.16
C VAL A 129 14.80 0.65 -14.43
N SER A 130 14.85 1.63 -13.51
CA SER A 130 14.02 2.84 -13.58
C SER A 130 14.29 3.73 -14.80
N PHE A 131 15.48 3.65 -15.41
CA PHE A 131 15.82 4.32 -16.68
C PHE A 131 15.98 3.35 -17.86
N GLY A 132 15.43 2.12 -17.74
CA GLY A 132 15.59 1.08 -18.75
C GLY A 132 14.79 1.28 -20.04
N GLY A 133 13.88 2.25 -20.07
CA GLY A 133 13.06 2.56 -21.24
C GLY A 133 13.50 3.83 -21.96
N ASP A 134 12.87 4.13 -23.09
CA ASP A 134 13.13 5.35 -23.86
C ASP A 134 12.48 6.55 -23.16
N ASN A 135 13.27 7.27 -22.37
CA ASN A 135 12.85 8.41 -21.55
C ASN A 135 13.66 9.66 -21.92
N ASN A 136 12.99 10.81 -22.06
CA ASN A 136 13.64 12.06 -22.48
C ASN A 136 13.50 13.18 -21.45
N ASP A 137 12.51 13.08 -20.55
CA ASP A 137 12.02 14.20 -19.73
C ASP A 137 12.06 13.93 -18.22
N GLY A 138 12.83 12.91 -17.82
CA GLY A 138 12.89 12.41 -16.45
C GLY A 138 11.77 11.41 -16.14
N ILE A 139 11.75 10.89 -14.91
CA ILE A 139 10.78 9.91 -14.47
C ILE A 139 10.05 10.41 -13.23
N THR A 140 8.86 9.88 -12.99
CA THR A 140 8.11 10.07 -11.75
C THR A 140 8.01 8.75 -11.01
N ILE A 141 8.18 8.78 -9.70
CA ILE A 141 8.04 7.60 -8.85
C ILE A 141 7.05 7.95 -7.76
N ILE A 142 6.10 7.06 -7.49
CA ILE A 142 5.05 7.25 -6.49
C ILE A 142 5.03 6.04 -5.56
N ASP A 143 5.17 6.28 -4.27
CA ASP A 143 5.02 5.29 -3.22
C ASP A 143 3.53 5.14 -2.88
N VAL A 144 3.02 3.92 -3.05
CA VAL A 144 1.63 3.54 -2.75
C VAL A 144 1.55 2.47 -1.67
N THR A 145 2.62 2.28 -0.90
CA THR A 145 2.65 1.33 0.24
C THR A 145 1.48 1.56 1.19
N ASP A 146 1.22 2.81 1.53
CA ASP A 146 -0.02 3.24 2.17
C ASP A 146 -0.70 4.29 1.28
N PRO A 147 -1.80 3.95 0.59
CA PRO A 147 -2.53 4.91 -0.24
C PRO A 147 -3.07 6.13 0.52
N ALA A 148 -3.17 6.08 1.85
CA ALA A 148 -3.59 7.22 2.68
C ALA A 148 -2.45 8.22 2.94
N ASP A 149 -1.20 7.77 2.93
CA ASP A 149 0.02 8.59 3.06
C ASP A 149 0.99 8.32 1.89
N PRO A 150 0.61 8.69 0.65
CA PRO A 150 1.47 8.48 -0.50
C PRO A 150 2.66 9.44 -0.50
N ALA A 151 3.75 9.02 -1.13
CA ALA A 151 4.90 9.89 -1.40
C ALA A 151 5.23 9.89 -2.89
N TYR A 152 5.96 10.90 -3.35
CA TYR A 152 6.40 10.96 -4.74
C TYR A 152 7.82 11.52 -4.87
N CYS A 153 8.45 11.32 -6.01
CA CYS A 153 9.58 12.15 -6.44
C CYS A 153 9.64 12.21 -7.95
N PHE A 154 10.44 13.14 -8.45
CA PHE A 154 10.93 13.14 -9.82
C PHE A 154 12.41 12.79 -9.84
N VAL A 155 12.90 12.28 -10.98
CA VAL A 155 14.33 11.98 -11.18
C VAL A 155 14.70 12.28 -12.63
N PHE A 156 15.74 13.08 -12.87
CA PHE A 156 16.27 13.33 -14.22
C PHE A 156 17.36 12.33 -14.61
N SER A 157 18.15 11.89 -13.63
CA SER A 157 19.20 10.89 -13.75
C SER A 157 19.34 10.16 -12.43
N PRO A 158 19.68 8.84 -12.42
CA PRO A 158 19.92 8.10 -11.18
C PRO A 158 20.94 8.76 -10.25
N ARG A 159 21.88 9.55 -10.78
CA ARG A 159 22.93 10.24 -10.02
C ARG A 159 22.45 11.49 -9.28
N ASP A 160 21.40 12.14 -9.78
CA ASP A 160 20.90 13.39 -9.20
C ASP A 160 19.98 13.13 -8.00
N GLY A 161 19.52 11.89 -7.84
CA GLY A 161 18.63 11.48 -6.77
C GLY A 161 17.20 12.00 -6.93
N PRO A 162 16.35 11.77 -5.92
CA PRO A 162 14.97 12.24 -5.92
C PRO A 162 14.89 13.75 -5.73
N ILE A 163 14.10 14.41 -6.56
CA ILE A 163 13.78 15.84 -6.45
C ILE A 163 12.27 16.04 -6.25
N ASP A 164 11.92 17.16 -5.63
CA ASP A 164 10.55 17.59 -5.41
C ASP A 164 9.96 18.30 -6.65
N MET A 165 8.71 18.74 -6.55
CA MET A 165 8.04 19.50 -7.61
C MET A 165 8.77 20.80 -8.00
N LYS A 166 9.43 21.49 -7.06
CA LYS A 166 10.15 22.75 -7.32
C LYS A 166 11.43 22.48 -8.11
N GLY A 167 12.18 21.45 -7.72
CA GLY A 167 13.39 21.00 -8.42
C GLY A 167 13.07 20.56 -9.85
N TYR A 168 12.00 19.78 -10.04
CA TYR A 168 11.60 19.33 -11.37
C TYR A 168 11.21 20.50 -12.29
N VAL A 169 10.35 21.40 -11.82
CA VAL A 169 9.91 22.58 -12.59
C VAL A 169 11.08 23.52 -12.87
N GLY A 170 12.01 23.70 -11.92
CA GLY A 170 13.22 24.51 -12.12
C GLY A 170 14.15 23.98 -13.22
N GLY A 171 14.06 22.69 -13.57
CA GLY A 171 14.75 22.11 -14.73
C GLY A 171 14.13 22.50 -16.09
N TYR A 172 12.85 22.88 -16.11
CA TYR A 172 12.11 23.22 -17.34
C TYR A 172 11.89 24.72 -17.54
N TYR A 173 11.73 25.46 -16.46
CA TYR A 173 11.31 26.85 -16.48
C TYR A 173 12.25 27.69 -15.63
N ASP A 174 12.67 28.85 -16.16
CA ASP A 174 13.32 29.85 -15.33
C ASP A 174 12.27 30.51 -14.42
N LEU A 175 12.28 30.10 -13.15
CA LEU A 175 11.34 30.59 -12.13
C LEU A 175 11.51 32.08 -11.81
N LYS A 176 12.49 32.77 -12.39
CA LYS A 176 12.72 34.22 -12.24
C LYS A 176 11.98 35.07 -13.26
N GLU A 177 11.62 34.53 -14.41
CA GLU A 177 10.72 35.21 -15.35
C GLU A 177 9.26 34.95 -14.97
N SER A 178 8.34 35.81 -15.42
CA SER A 178 6.88 35.75 -15.19
C SER A 178 6.32 34.32 -15.21
N VAL A 179 6.37 33.65 -14.07
CA VAL A 179 5.90 32.27 -13.93
C VAL A 179 4.41 32.30 -14.20
N LYS A 180 4.00 31.66 -15.30
CA LYS A 180 2.58 31.55 -15.64
C LYS A 180 1.85 30.91 -14.44
N ASP A 181 0.71 31.48 -14.03
CA ASP A 181 -0.08 31.02 -12.89
C ASP A 181 -0.30 29.50 -12.86
N GLN A 182 -0.38 28.87 -14.03
CA GLN A 182 -0.52 27.43 -14.20
C GLN A 182 0.64 26.61 -13.61
N VAL A 183 1.87 27.11 -13.66
CA VAL A 183 3.05 26.45 -13.09
C VAL A 183 3.01 26.52 -11.57
N LEU A 184 2.68 27.70 -11.02
CA LEU A 184 2.53 27.89 -9.58
C LEU A 184 1.42 26.99 -9.01
N GLN A 185 0.27 26.91 -9.68
CA GLN A 185 -0.82 26.02 -9.29
C GLN A 185 -0.39 24.54 -9.28
N ALA A 186 0.40 24.11 -10.26
CA ALA A 186 0.88 22.73 -10.32
C ALA A 186 1.87 22.41 -9.18
N VAL A 187 2.75 23.36 -8.84
CA VAL A 187 3.71 23.24 -7.73
C VAL A 187 2.98 23.20 -6.39
N GLN A 188 2.08 24.15 -6.16
CA GLN A 188 1.33 24.27 -4.90
C GLN A 188 0.49 23.03 -4.61
N ALA A 189 -0.02 22.35 -5.65
CA ALA A 189 -0.84 21.17 -5.48
C ALA A 189 -0.10 19.92 -4.97
N LEU A 190 1.24 19.93 -4.94
CA LEU A 190 2.08 18.83 -4.44
C LEU A 190 2.94 19.22 -3.24
N GLU A 191 2.79 20.44 -2.71
CA GLU A 191 3.65 21.00 -1.66
C GLU A 191 3.53 20.25 -0.33
N ASP A 192 2.33 19.77 0.00
CA ASP A 192 2.07 19.04 1.25
C ASP A 192 2.31 17.52 1.13
N VAL A 193 2.82 17.03 0.00
CA VAL A 193 3.03 15.59 -0.22
C VAL A 193 4.49 15.23 0.02
N ARG A 194 4.70 14.17 0.79
CA ARG A 194 6.03 13.68 1.17
C ARG A 194 6.85 13.30 -0.06
N VAL A 195 8.15 13.64 -0.03
CA VAL A 195 9.09 13.29 -1.10
C VAL A 195 9.76 11.94 -0.79
N ILE A 196 9.87 11.07 -1.79
CA ILE A 196 10.58 9.79 -1.69
C ILE A 196 12.07 10.05 -1.47
N THR A 197 12.71 9.25 -0.61
CA THR A 197 14.13 9.41 -0.26
C THR A 197 15.04 8.56 -1.15
N SER A 198 16.33 8.90 -1.22
CA SER A 198 17.31 8.12 -1.98
C SER A 198 17.43 6.67 -1.48
N SER A 199 17.25 6.42 -0.18
CA SER A 199 17.27 5.07 0.37
C SER A 199 16.09 4.23 -0.11
N MET A 200 14.91 4.82 -0.28
CA MET A 200 13.75 4.13 -0.87
C MET A 200 14.01 3.76 -2.34
N LEU A 201 14.67 4.64 -3.10
CA LEU A 201 15.05 4.37 -4.49
C LEU A 201 16.14 3.30 -4.59
N ALA A 202 17.14 3.34 -3.71
CA ALA A 202 18.15 2.28 -3.58
C ALA A 202 17.53 0.94 -3.19
N GLU A 203 16.53 0.93 -2.33
CA GLU A 203 15.82 -0.30 -1.96
C GLU A 203 15.03 -0.88 -3.15
N ALA A 204 14.38 -0.03 -3.96
CA ALA A 204 13.61 -0.42 -5.14
C ALA A 204 14.48 -0.81 -6.36
N TRP A 205 15.60 -0.10 -6.58
CA TRP A 205 16.54 -0.32 -7.67
C TRP A 205 18.01 -0.22 -7.18
N PRO A 206 18.51 -1.25 -6.46
CA PRO A 206 19.83 -1.19 -5.83
C PRO A 206 20.97 -0.89 -6.81
N ARG A 207 20.91 -1.47 -8.01
CA ARG A 207 21.96 -1.32 -9.02
C ARG A 207 22.05 0.07 -9.64
N GLU A 208 20.98 0.86 -9.58
CA GLU A 208 20.96 2.20 -10.17
C GLU A 208 21.36 3.27 -9.16
N TYR A 209 20.95 3.14 -7.90
CA TYR A 209 21.07 4.20 -6.89
C TYR A 209 22.13 3.92 -5.79
N GLU A 210 22.69 2.70 -5.67
CA GLU A 210 23.74 2.40 -4.67
C GLU A 210 25.19 2.58 -5.20
N ALA A 211 25.37 3.00 -6.46
CA ALA A 211 26.66 2.97 -7.15
C ALA A 211 27.65 4.12 -6.83
N ASP A 212 27.55 4.80 -5.69
CA ASP A 212 28.48 5.90 -5.32
C ASP A 212 29.03 5.84 -3.88
N ALA A 213 29.16 4.63 -3.32
CA ALA A 213 29.99 4.41 -2.12
C ALA A 213 31.46 4.06 -2.45
N GLY A 214 31.91 4.16 -3.71
CA GLY A 214 33.24 3.67 -4.06
C GLY A 214 33.77 4.04 -5.45
N VAL A 215 34.00 5.33 -5.72
CA VAL A 215 35.04 5.77 -6.66
C VAL A 215 35.66 7.08 -6.17
N THR A 216 36.74 6.98 -5.38
CA THR A 216 37.76 8.02 -5.30
C THR A 216 39.10 7.40 -4.92
N GLU A 217 39.79 6.82 -5.90
CA GLU A 217 41.25 6.73 -5.93
C GLU A 217 41.68 7.52 -7.18
N ALA A 218 42.64 8.43 -7.20
CA ALA A 218 43.75 8.67 -6.30
C ALA A 218 44.24 10.13 -6.43
N THR A 219 44.59 10.77 -5.31
CA THR A 219 45.88 11.47 -5.21
C THR A 219 46.36 11.42 -3.77
N SER A 220 47.52 10.80 -3.61
CA SER A 220 48.20 10.47 -2.37
C SER A 220 48.54 11.70 -1.52
N SER A 221 48.23 11.63 -0.22
CA SER A 221 49.20 12.03 0.80
C SER A 221 48.92 11.30 2.12
N ASN A 222 49.94 10.58 2.56
CA ASN A 222 49.98 9.84 3.82
C ASN A 222 49.80 10.76 5.01
N SER A 223 48.95 10.37 5.96
CA SER A 223 49.18 10.62 7.39
C SER A 223 48.45 9.58 8.23
N THR A 224 49.25 8.94 9.07
CA THR A 224 49.01 7.71 9.81
C THR A 224 48.11 7.93 11.03
N ALA A 225 47.34 6.88 11.34
CA ALA A 225 46.87 6.48 12.67
C ALA A 225 45.88 7.41 13.41
N ASN A 226 44.62 6.98 13.46
CA ASN A 226 44.13 6.28 14.65
C ASN A 226 42.84 5.51 14.35
N ALA A 227 42.93 4.19 14.48
CA ALA A 227 41.81 3.28 14.46
C ALA A 227 40.95 3.48 15.72
N THR A 228 39.65 3.73 15.53
CA THR A 228 38.62 3.25 16.45
C THR A 228 37.47 2.72 15.59
N PRO A 229 37.20 1.40 15.61
CA PRO A 229 36.13 0.83 14.80
C PRO A 229 34.78 1.14 15.46
N LYS A 230 34.01 2.07 14.88
CA LYS A 230 32.56 2.11 15.13
C LYS A 230 31.88 1.21 14.09
N HIS A 231 31.96 -0.09 14.33
CA HIS A 231 30.93 -1.01 13.85
C HIS A 231 29.61 -0.60 14.53
N GLN A 232 28.77 0.13 13.81
CA GLN A 232 27.33 0.06 14.03
C GLN A 232 26.82 -1.04 13.11
N ALA A 233 26.96 -2.29 13.58
CA ALA A 233 26.01 -3.30 13.19
C ALA A 233 24.64 -2.76 13.62
N GLU A 234 23.72 -2.61 12.67
CA GLU A 234 22.29 -2.57 12.99
C GLU A 234 21.99 -3.89 13.70
N VAL A 235 22.02 -3.81 15.02
CA VAL A 235 21.47 -4.83 15.89
C VAL A 235 19.98 -4.83 15.59
N ASP A 236 19.47 -5.94 15.04
CA ASP A 236 18.04 -6.22 14.97
C ASP A 236 17.38 -5.70 16.25
N PRO A 237 16.34 -4.86 16.19
CA PRO A 237 15.75 -4.29 17.38
C PRO A 237 15.29 -5.44 18.26
N VAL A 238 16.03 -5.68 19.35
CA VAL A 238 15.70 -6.71 20.33
C VAL A 238 14.27 -6.42 20.77
N PRO A 239 13.32 -7.35 20.56
CA PRO A 239 11.93 -7.11 20.92
C PRO A 239 11.88 -6.77 22.41
N SER A 240 11.03 -5.82 22.78
CA SER A 240 10.96 -5.40 24.17
C SER A 240 10.68 -6.61 25.08
N LEU A 241 11.18 -6.61 26.31
CA LEU A 241 10.92 -7.69 27.29
C LEU A 241 9.41 -7.94 27.48
N ILE A 242 8.61 -6.90 27.24
CA ILE A 242 7.14 -6.93 27.24
C ILE A 242 6.61 -7.75 26.05
N GLU A 243 7.09 -7.51 24.82
CA GLU A 243 6.71 -8.30 23.63
C GLU A 243 7.13 -9.77 23.73
N LEU A 244 8.32 -10.03 24.30
CA LEU A 244 8.84 -11.38 24.53
C LEU A 244 8.05 -12.17 25.58
N SER A 245 7.42 -11.50 26.54
CA SER A 245 6.64 -12.15 27.60
C SER A 245 5.15 -12.24 27.29
N ILE A 246 4.60 -11.26 26.57
CA ILE A 246 3.18 -11.23 26.20
C ILE A 246 2.87 -12.29 25.14
N SER A 247 3.73 -12.50 24.14
CA SER A 247 3.44 -13.49 23.09
C SER A 247 3.28 -14.90 23.65
N PRO A 248 4.19 -15.44 24.48
CA PRO A 248 4.00 -16.74 25.14
C PRO A 248 2.82 -16.77 26.10
N ALA A 249 2.52 -15.67 26.80
CA ALA A 249 1.36 -15.58 27.68
C ALA A 249 0.04 -15.66 26.89
N ILE A 250 -0.03 -15.03 25.72
CA ILE A 250 -1.18 -15.13 24.82
C ILE A 250 -1.33 -16.56 24.31
N GLU A 251 -0.24 -17.19 23.88
CA GLU A 251 -0.27 -18.58 23.41
C GLU A 251 -0.74 -19.55 24.48
N ARG A 252 -0.22 -19.40 25.69
CA ARG A 252 -0.63 -20.21 26.84
C ARG A 252 -2.10 -19.99 27.17
N SER A 253 -2.56 -18.76 27.24
CA SER A 253 -3.95 -18.41 27.58
C SER A 253 -4.96 -18.93 26.55
N LEU A 254 -4.61 -18.87 25.26
CA LEU A 254 -5.40 -19.44 24.18
C LEU A 254 -5.43 -20.98 24.23
N PHE A 255 -4.33 -21.60 24.67
CA PHE A 255 -4.24 -23.06 24.83
C PHE A 255 -4.98 -23.57 26.07
N THR A 256 -4.91 -22.84 27.19
CA THR A 256 -5.55 -23.22 28.47
C THR A 256 -7.00 -22.78 28.58
N ASP A 257 -7.57 -22.18 27.53
CA ASP A 257 -8.94 -21.68 27.48
C ASP A 257 -9.28 -20.69 28.61
N ASN A 258 -8.31 -19.86 28.99
CA ASN A 258 -8.47 -18.83 30.00
C ASN A 258 -7.96 -17.51 29.46
N THR A 259 -8.85 -16.74 28.83
CA THR A 259 -8.54 -15.42 28.25
C THR A 259 -8.81 -14.26 29.20
N SER A 260 -9.36 -14.49 30.39
CA SER A 260 -9.83 -13.44 31.30
C SER A 260 -8.75 -12.41 31.66
N GLU A 261 -7.52 -12.87 31.93
CA GLU A 261 -6.39 -11.98 32.23
C GLU A 261 -5.96 -11.14 31.02
N LEU A 262 -6.02 -11.71 29.81
CA LEU A 262 -5.73 -10.97 28.58
C LEU A 262 -6.81 -9.93 28.28
N GLU A 263 -8.06 -10.26 28.58
CA GLU A 263 -9.20 -9.38 28.38
C GLU A 263 -9.13 -8.12 29.28
N GLU A 264 -8.57 -8.23 30.48
CA GLU A 264 -8.27 -7.08 31.35
C GLU A 264 -7.10 -6.23 30.80
N MET A 265 -6.13 -6.88 30.15
CA MET A 265 -4.98 -6.19 29.55
C MET A 265 -5.33 -5.37 28.30
N VAL A 266 -6.46 -5.62 27.65
CA VAL A 266 -6.90 -4.87 26.45
C VAL A 266 -7.03 -3.37 26.72
N TRP A 267 -7.40 -2.98 27.93
CA TRP A 267 -7.58 -1.57 28.32
C TRP A 267 -6.27 -0.81 28.54
N GLN A 268 -5.12 -1.49 28.46
CA GLN A 268 -3.82 -0.87 28.67
C GLN A 268 -3.25 -0.35 27.33
N PRO A 269 -2.67 0.87 27.31
CA PRO A 269 -2.10 1.45 26.10
C PRO A 269 -1.08 0.53 25.43
N GLY A 270 -1.24 0.31 24.11
CA GLY A 270 -0.34 -0.51 23.29
C GLY A 270 -0.53 -2.03 23.42
N LYS A 271 -1.19 -2.55 24.47
CA LYS A 271 -1.36 -4.00 24.65
C LYS A 271 -2.42 -4.61 23.73
N ALA A 272 -3.49 -3.86 23.43
CA ALA A 272 -4.51 -4.30 22.47
C ALA A 272 -3.91 -4.63 21.10
N GLU A 273 -2.99 -3.79 20.60
CA GLU A 273 -2.31 -4.00 19.31
C GLU A 273 -1.40 -5.23 19.32
N LEU A 274 -0.68 -5.48 20.41
CA LEU A 274 0.14 -6.68 20.55
C LEU A 274 -0.71 -7.96 20.57
N ILE A 275 -1.82 -7.94 21.30
CA ILE A 275 -2.76 -9.06 21.35
C ILE A 275 -3.40 -9.28 19.98
N LYS A 276 -3.82 -8.20 19.30
CA LYS A 276 -4.37 -8.24 17.94
C LYS A 276 -3.38 -8.87 16.95
N LYS A 277 -2.12 -8.42 16.96
CA LYS A 277 -1.05 -8.98 16.11
C LYS A 277 -0.83 -10.46 16.38
N ALA A 278 -0.83 -10.89 17.64
CA ALA A 278 -0.70 -12.30 18.01
C ALA A 278 -1.90 -13.14 17.54
N LEU A 279 -3.12 -12.62 17.64
CA LEU A 279 -4.33 -13.28 17.13
C LEU A 279 -4.33 -13.39 15.60
N MET A 280 -3.90 -12.34 14.89
CA MET A 280 -3.78 -12.33 13.42
C MET A 280 -2.82 -13.42 12.91
N ALA A 281 -1.79 -13.77 13.68
CA ALA A 281 -0.82 -14.79 13.32
C ALA A 281 -1.32 -16.24 13.47
N LYS A 282 -2.49 -16.46 14.09
CA LYS A 282 -3.01 -17.81 14.34
C LYS A 282 -3.76 -18.37 13.14
N ASN A 283 -3.41 -19.58 12.74
CA ASN A 283 -4.08 -20.34 11.70
C ASN A 283 -4.12 -21.84 12.07
N PRO A 284 -5.30 -22.43 12.36
CA PRO A 284 -6.64 -21.84 12.35
C PRO A 284 -6.85 -20.80 13.47
N PHE A 285 -7.84 -19.92 13.32
CA PHE A 285 -8.17 -18.94 14.35
C PHE A 285 -8.78 -19.62 15.58
N PRO A 286 -8.25 -19.39 16.80
CA PRO A 286 -8.75 -20.04 18.00
C PRO A 286 -10.14 -19.53 18.36
N TYR A 287 -11.07 -20.43 18.65
CA TYR A 287 -12.46 -20.08 18.97
C TYR A 287 -12.58 -19.16 20.18
N ASN A 288 -11.74 -19.39 21.19
CA ASN A 288 -11.71 -18.59 22.43
C ASN A 288 -11.06 -17.21 22.20
N GLY A 289 -10.31 -17.05 21.11
CA GLY A 289 -9.82 -15.75 20.65
C GLY A 289 -10.92 -14.82 20.14
N VAL A 290 -12.14 -15.33 19.87
CA VAL A 290 -13.26 -14.51 19.38
C VAL A 290 -13.76 -13.53 20.44
N SER A 291 -13.87 -13.94 21.72
CA SER A 291 -14.31 -13.04 22.79
C SER A 291 -13.32 -11.88 22.98
N LEU A 292 -12.03 -12.21 22.94
CA LEU A 292 -10.93 -11.27 23.05
C LEU A 292 -10.91 -10.31 21.86
N LEU A 293 -11.10 -10.82 20.64
CA LEU A 293 -11.23 -9.99 19.43
C LEU A 293 -12.42 -9.02 19.53
N VAL A 294 -13.58 -9.49 19.99
CA VAL A 294 -14.76 -8.62 20.19
C VAL A 294 -14.43 -7.51 21.21
N LYS A 295 -13.74 -7.82 22.30
CA LYS A 295 -13.34 -6.80 23.29
C LYS A 295 -12.36 -5.78 22.71
N ILE A 296 -11.37 -6.22 21.94
CA ILE A 296 -10.42 -5.33 21.24
C ILE A 296 -11.18 -4.39 20.30
N LEU A 297 -12.08 -4.93 19.47
CA LEU A 297 -12.88 -4.13 18.54
C LEU A 297 -13.83 -3.16 19.27
N LYS A 298 -14.40 -3.56 20.42
CA LYS A 298 -15.21 -2.66 21.26
C LYS A 298 -14.37 -1.50 21.80
N HIS A 299 -13.13 -1.76 22.21
CA HIS A 299 -12.21 -0.73 22.69
C HIS A 299 -11.81 0.24 21.57
N GLU A 300 -11.50 -0.27 20.38
CA GLU A 300 -11.18 0.54 19.20
C GLU A 300 -12.35 1.47 18.82
N PHE A 301 -13.58 0.95 18.82
CA PHE A 301 -14.77 1.77 18.58
C PHE A 301 -15.03 2.80 19.67
N SER A 302 -14.78 2.47 20.94
CA SER A 302 -14.96 3.43 22.04
C SER A 302 -13.95 4.57 22.00
N SER A 303 -12.77 4.32 21.42
CA SER A 303 -11.66 5.29 21.35
C SER A 303 -11.69 6.15 20.08
N SER A 304 -12.58 5.86 19.12
CA SER A 304 -12.63 6.56 17.85
C SER A 304 -13.71 7.65 17.88
N ASP A 305 -13.30 8.91 17.75
CA ASP A 305 -14.19 10.10 17.67
C ASP A 305 -15.07 10.16 16.40
N SER A 306 -14.99 9.14 15.55
CA SER A 306 -15.66 9.12 14.26
C SER A 306 -17.07 8.56 14.35
N ASN A 307 -18.05 9.36 13.90
CA ASN A 307 -19.47 9.00 13.77
C ASN A 307 -19.76 7.89 12.71
N ARG A 308 -18.73 7.18 12.26
CA ARG A 308 -18.77 6.07 11.30
C ARG A 308 -17.92 4.93 11.83
N PHE A 309 -18.58 3.85 12.26
CA PHE A 309 -17.90 2.64 12.69
C PHE A 309 -17.62 1.76 11.46
N ILE A 310 -16.34 1.62 11.14
CA ILE A 310 -15.82 0.76 10.08
C ILE A 310 -15.32 -0.52 10.74
N LEU A 311 -16.03 -1.63 10.53
CA LEU A 311 -15.60 -2.94 11.00
C LEU A 311 -14.69 -3.59 9.96
N ASN A 312 -13.39 -3.64 10.24
CA ASN A 312 -12.42 -4.29 9.35
C ASN A 312 -12.01 -5.65 9.91
N LEU A 313 -12.41 -6.72 9.22
CA LEU A 313 -12.02 -8.09 9.55
C LEU A 313 -11.02 -8.68 8.53
N SER A 314 -10.58 -7.93 7.51
CA SER A 314 -9.66 -8.44 6.47
C SER A 314 -8.31 -8.88 7.03
N SER A 315 -7.88 -8.25 8.13
CA SER A 315 -6.66 -8.59 8.87
C SER A 315 -6.66 -9.99 9.51
N PHE A 316 -7.80 -10.68 9.56
CA PHE A 316 -7.94 -12.01 10.15
C PHE A 316 -8.36 -13.04 9.09
N PRO A 317 -7.41 -13.55 8.29
CA PRO A 317 -7.71 -14.42 7.15
C PRO A 317 -8.23 -15.81 7.58
N SER A 318 -7.90 -16.25 8.80
CA SER A 318 -8.22 -17.58 9.34
C SER A 318 -9.57 -17.67 10.05
N LEU A 319 -10.36 -16.59 10.09
CA LEU A 319 -11.71 -16.60 10.69
C LEU A 319 -12.69 -17.43 9.87
N SER A 320 -13.40 -18.35 10.53
CA SER A 320 -14.49 -19.10 9.91
C SER A 320 -15.79 -18.29 9.82
N SER A 321 -16.72 -18.73 8.97
CA SER A 321 -18.06 -18.12 8.88
C SER A 321 -18.77 -18.02 10.23
N GLU A 322 -18.71 -19.07 11.07
CA GLU A 322 -19.33 -19.05 12.39
C GLU A 322 -18.70 -18.00 13.31
N GLN A 323 -17.37 -17.89 13.29
CA GLN A 323 -16.65 -16.91 14.11
C GLN A 323 -16.98 -15.48 13.67
N ILE A 324 -17.10 -15.23 12.36
CA ILE A 324 -17.46 -13.91 11.82
C ILE A 324 -18.86 -13.53 12.26
N LEU A 325 -19.82 -14.44 12.16
CA LEU A 325 -21.19 -14.19 12.61
C LEU A 325 -21.25 -13.91 14.11
N ARG A 326 -20.44 -14.59 14.93
CA ARG A 326 -20.32 -14.30 16.36
C ARG A 326 -19.79 -12.89 16.62
N VAL A 327 -18.71 -12.50 15.93
CA VAL A 327 -18.14 -11.15 16.04
C VAL A 327 -19.17 -10.10 15.62
N VAL A 328 -19.79 -10.30 14.46
CA VAL A 328 -20.79 -9.39 13.89
C VAL A 328 -22.01 -9.25 14.81
N ASN A 329 -22.58 -10.34 15.31
CA ASN A 329 -23.75 -10.29 16.20
C ASN A 329 -23.42 -9.65 17.57
N ALA A 330 -22.24 -9.93 18.11
CA ALA A 330 -21.80 -9.34 19.37
C ALA A 330 -21.56 -7.82 19.26
N LEU A 331 -21.16 -7.35 18.08
CA LEU A 331 -20.93 -5.93 17.81
C LEU A 331 -22.18 -5.20 17.35
N SER A 332 -23.02 -5.80 16.51
CA SER A 332 -24.24 -5.16 15.98
C SER A 332 -25.25 -4.82 17.08
N SER A 333 -25.34 -5.66 18.11
CA SER A 333 -26.15 -5.40 19.30
C SER A 333 -25.63 -4.24 20.15
N THR A 334 -24.31 -4.00 20.15
CA THR A 334 -23.66 -2.95 20.94
C THR A 334 -23.56 -1.63 20.16
N TYR A 335 -23.34 -1.72 18.85
CA TYR A 335 -23.09 -0.59 17.95
C TYR A 335 -23.96 -0.70 16.69
N PRO A 336 -25.23 -0.25 16.74
CA PRO A 336 -26.13 -0.26 15.58
C PRO A 336 -25.67 0.70 14.46
N SER A 337 -24.65 1.51 14.72
CA SER A 337 -24.04 2.50 13.84
C SER A 337 -22.91 1.95 12.95
N ILE A 338 -22.70 0.63 12.89
CA ILE A 338 -21.77 0.02 11.92
C ILE A 338 -22.29 0.28 10.50
N LYS A 339 -21.55 1.07 9.73
CA LYS A 339 -21.92 1.48 8.36
C LYS A 339 -21.07 0.83 7.27
N SER A 340 -19.87 0.36 7.62
CA SER A 340 -18.95 -0.28 6.67
C SER A 340 -18.40 -1.56 7.28
N LEU A 341 -18.35 -2.63 6.48
CA LEU A 341 -17.80 -3.92 6.85
C LEU A 341 -16.85 -4.40 5.76
N ASN A 342 -15.61 -4.74 6.13
CA ASN A 342 -14.62 -5.30 5.25
C ASN A 342 -14.36 -6.77 5.59
N LEU A 343 -14.72 -7.68 4.68
CA LEU A 343 -14.52 -9.13 4.82
C LEU A 343 -13.47 -9.69 3.86
N SER A 344 -12.73 -8.85 3.14
CA SER A 344 -11.79 -9.26 2.09
C SER A 344 -10.76 -10.31 2.53
N GLY A 345 -10.28 -11.10 1.56
CA GLY A 345 -9.21 -12.08 1.73
C GLY A 345 -9.62 -13.39 2.38
N LYS A 346 -10.92 -13.71 2.41
CA LYS A 346 -11.45 -14.89 3.09
C LYS A 346 -11.92 -15.93 2.10
N GLN A 347 -11.13 -16.98 1.98
CA GLN A 347 -11.37 -18.08 1.06
C GLN A 347 -12.47 -19.04 1.56
N ASN A 348 -12.77 -19.04 2.86
CA ASN A 348 -13.73 -19.97 3.48
C ASN A 348 -15.09 -19.32 3.80
N ILE A 349 -15.45 -18.22 3.13
CA ILE A 349 -16.75 -17.57 3.29
C ILE A 349 -17.62 -17.87 2.08
N TYR A 350 -18.88 -18.19 2.36
CA TYR A 350 -19.90 -18.49 1.36
C TYR A 350 -20.95 -17.38 1.28
N ALA A 351 -21.73 -17.36 0.19
CA ALA A 351 -22.82 -16.40 0.01
C ALA A 351 -23.86 -16.46 1.15
N SER A 352 -24.08 -17.62 1.77
CA SER A 352 -24.95 -17.76 2.95
C SER A 352 -24.46 -16.95 4.15
N THR A 353 -23.15 -16.94 4.40
CA THR A 353 -22.54 -16.15 5.48
C THR A 353 -22.74 -14.66 5.23
N VAL A 354 -22.57 -14.20 3.98
CA VAL A 354 -22.81 -12.80 3.62
C VAL A 354 -24.26 -12.41 3.87
N ALA A 355 -25.22 -13.26 3.48
CA ALA A 355 -26.64 -13.02 3.71
C ALA A 355 -26.98 -12.93 5.20
N GLU A 356 -26.38 -13.77 6.05
CA GLU A 356 -26.58 -13.72 7.50
C GLU A 356 -25.94 -12.48 8.14
N VAL A 357 -24.77 -12.06 7.68
CA VAL A 357 -24.13 -10.81 8.09
C VAL A 357 -25.01 -9.59 7.76
N LEU A 358 -25.59 -9.54 6.56
CA LEU A 358 -26.49 -8.46 6.15
C LEU A 358 -27.77 -8.42 7.00
N LYS A 359 -28.30 -9.58 7.41
CA LYS A 359 -29.41 -9.66 8.36
C LYS A 359 -29.02 -9.14 9.75
N ALA A 360 -27.80 -9.43 10.20
CA ALA A 360 -27.31 -9.01 11.50
C ALA A 360 -26.99 -7.50 11.59
N ILE A 361 -26.66 -6.86 10.46
CA ILE A 361 -26.39 -5.42 10.37
C ILE A 361 -27.29 -4.78 9.29
N PRO A 362 -28.59 -4.55 9.57
CA PRO A 362 -29.51 -4.00 8.58
C PRO A 362 -29.16 -2.55 8.18
N GLY A 363 -28.38 -1.84 9.01
CA GLY A 363 -27.96 -0.46 8.75
C GLY A 363 -26.66 -0.32 7.94
N LEU A 364 -26.12 -1.42 7.40
CA LEU A 364 -24.87 -1.46 6.66
C LEU A 364 -25.02 -0.73 5.31
N LEU A 365 -24.12 0.22 5.03
CA LEU A 365 -24.10 0.99 3.78
C LEU A 365 -23.02 0.51 2.82
N ARG A 366 -21.93 -0.05 3.34
CA ARG A 366 -20.76 -0.49 2.56
C ARG A 366 -20.34 -1.89 3.00
N LEU A 367 -20.22 -2.79 2.03
CA LEU A 367 -19.67 -4.13 2.23
C LEU A 367 -18.53 -4.34 1.23
N ILE A 368 -17.35 -4.67 1.72
CA ILE A 368 -16.14 -4.89 0.91
C ILE A 368 -15.84 -6.39 0.90
N LEU A 369 -15.87 -6.97 -0.31
CA LEU A 369 -15.68 -8.40 -0.57
C LEU A 369 -14.62 -8.58 -1.68
N LEU A 370 -13.36 -8.32 -1.38
CA LEU A 370 -12.26 -8.54 -2.32
C LEU A 370 -11.60 -9.89 -2.05
N ASP A 371 -11.16 -10.59 -3.09
CA ASP A 371 -10.39 -11.84 -2.98
C ASP A 371 -11.08 -12.89 -2.07
N MET A 372 -12.26 -13.32 -2.51
CA MET A 372 -13.14 -14.24 -1.78
C MET A 372 -13.20 -15.59 -2.51
N GLY A 373 -13.40 -16.67 -1.76
CA GLY A 373 -13.62 -18.01 -2.33
C GLY A 373 -15.03 -18.23 -2.90
N ILE A 374 -15.83 -17.18 -3.07
CA ILE A 374 -17.21 -17.28 -3.58
C ILE A 374 -17.14 -17.32 -5.11
N PRO A 375 -17.64 -18.39 -5.77
CA PRO A 375 -17.73 -18.41 -7.22
C PRO A 375 -18.71 -17.32 -7.72
N ASP A 376 -18.40 -16.70 -8.86
CA ASP A 376 -19.23 -15.64 -9.45
C ASP A 376 -20.70 -16.05 -9.62
N ASP A 377 -20.95 -17.33 -9.94
CA ASP A 377 -22.30 -17.88 -10.13
C ASP A 377 -23.17 -17.78 -8.87
N ASP A 378 -22.59 -17.91 -7.68
CA ASP A 378 -23.32 -17.87 -6.40
C ASP A 378 -23.77 -16.46 -6.02
N LEU A 379 -23.05 -15.43 -6.48
CA LEU A 379 -23.41 -14.03 -6.26
C LEU A 379 -24.63 -13.61 -7.09
N HIS A 380 -24.84 -14.23 -8.25
CA HIS A 380 -25.95 -13.90 -9.16
C HIS A 380 -27.32 -14.44 -8.71
N HIS A 381 -27.34 -15.46 -7.85
CA HIS A 381 -28.53 -16.22 -7.47
C HIS A 381 -29.15 -15.80 -6.13
N GLN A 382 -28.53 -14.91 -5.36
CA GLN A 382 -29.10 -14.42 -4.09
C GLN A 382 -29.92 -13.12 -4.25
N PRO A 383 -31.24 -13.13 -3.98
CA PRO A 383 -32.11 -11.95 -4.10
C PRO A 383 -31.73 -10.82 -3.14
N SER A 384 -31.18 -11.13 -1.96
CA SER A 384 -30.77 -10.14 -0.96
C SER A 384 -29.56 -9.29 -1.38
N LEU A 385 -28.70 -9.82 -2.26
CA LEU A 385 -27.54 -9.10 -2.79
C LEU A 385 -27.91 -8.24 -4.01
N ARG A 386 -29.04 -8.52 -4.68
CA ARG A 386 -29.57 -7.67 -5.76
C ARG A 386 -30.10 -6.34 -5.26
N SER A 387 -30.62 -6.28 -4.03
CA SER A 387 -31.15 -5.07 -3.42
C SER A 387 -30.09 -4.02 -3.08
N SER A 388 -28.80 -4.40 -3.03
CA SER A 388 -27.68 -3.48 -2.78
C SER A 388 -27.04 -2.96 -4.07
N ARG A 389 -27.50 -3.41 -5.25
CA ARG A 389 -27.26 -2.76 -6.54
C ARG A 389 -28.31 -1.66 -6.73
N CYS A 390 -28.19 -0.57 -5.97
CA CYS A 390 -28.79 0.70 -6.39
C CYS A 390 -27.83 1.37 -7.37
N GLU A 391 -28.29 1.44 -8.62
CA GLU A 391 -28.27 2.63 -9.47
C GLU A 391 -26.94 3.40 -9.51
N MET A 392 -26.16 3.19 -10.58
CA MET A 392 -25.24 4.22 -11.09
C MET A 392 -26.03 5.38 -11.68
#